data_AF-A0A6L3AHI5-F1
#
_entry.id   AF-A0A6L3AHI5-F1
#
_cell.length_a   1.000
_cell.length_b   1.000
_cell.length_c   1.000
_cell.angle_alpha   90.00
_cell.angle_beta   90.00
_cell.angle_gamma   90.00
#
_symmetry.space_group_name_H-M   'P 1'
#
loop_
_entity.id
_entity.type
_entity.pdbx_description
1 polymer ?
#
loop_
_entity_poly.entity_id
_entity_poly.type
_entity_poly.pdbx_seq_one_letter_code
_entity_poly.pdbx_strand_id
1 'polypeptide(L)'
;MPPFRQLVDTEPVRRVIDGKEIVALYKDYRGVPVIGASINMPEYGWILIAEMDKAEVFALLKTLGIVACILGGTCAAAVVGAGVFFVVSTSRPILDLTNATKRFAGGELDYRVKIAHEDEIGDLARSFNAIGGKPEGPD
;
A
#
# COMPACT_ATOMS: atom_id res chain seq x y z
N MET A 1 -55.82 0.66 -13.48
CA MET A 1 -54.68 0.28 -14.35
C MET A 1 -53.80 -0.65 -13.53
N PRO A 2 -53.50 -1.89 -13.96
CA PRO A 2 -52.74 -2.80 -13.11
C PRO A 2 -51.29 -2.30 -12.99
N PRO A 3 -50.72 -2.24 -11.77
CA PRO A 3 -49.49 -1.49 -11.49
C PRO A 3 -48.18 -2.11 -12.01
N PHE A 4 -48.20 -3.32 -12.58
CA PHE A 4 -46.99 -4.04 -12.99
C PHE A 4 -47.09 -4.55 -14.42
N ARG A 5 -46.71 -3.72 -15.41
CA ARG A 5 -46.50 -4.15 -16.80
C ARG A 5 -45.05 -3.89 -17.19
N GLN A 6 -44.14 -4.55 -16.49
CA GLN A 6 -42.71 -4.47 -16.73
C GLN A 6 -42.23 -5.81 -17.28
N LEU A 7 -41.68 -5.79 -18.50
CA LEU A 7 -41.12 -6.98 -19.13
C LEU A 7 -39.73 -7.23 -18.57
N VAL A 8 -39.55 -8.35 -17.88
CA VAL A 8 -38.25 -8.83 -17.38
C VAL A 8 -37.82 -9.99 -18.26
N ASP A 9 -37.09 -9.67 -19.32
CA ASP A 9 -36.53 -10.65 -20.27
C ASP A 9 -35.00 -10.72 -20.09
N THR A 10 -34.58 -11.36 -19.01
CA THR A 10 -33.18 -11.52 -18.62
C THR A 10 -32.74 -12.98 -18.80
N GLU A 11 -31.42 -13.21 -18.91
CA GLU A 11 -30.85 -14.55 -19.07
C GLU A 11 -31.35 -15.60 -18.04
N PRO A 12 -31.47 -15.29 -16.73
CA PRO A 12 -32.01 -16.23 -15.74
C PRO A 12 -33.45 -16.62 -16.00
N VAL A 13 -34.30 -15.67 -16.43
CA VAL A 13 -35.69 -15.95 -16.77
C VAL A 13 -35.76 -16.98 -17.90
N ARG A 14 -34.99 -16.75 -18.98
CA ARG A 14 -34.95 -17.65 -20.13
C ARG A 14 -34.47 -19.05 -19.74
N ARG A 15 -33.39 -19.12 -18.95
CA ARG A 15 -32.81 -20.41 -18.55
C ARG A 15 -33.69 -21.18 -17.57
N VAL A 16 -34.39 -20.50 -16.65
CA VAL A 16 -35.32 -21.17 -15.73
C VAL A 16 -36.56 -21.69 -16.46
N ILE A 17 -37.03 -20.98 -17.49
CA ILE A 17 -38.09 -21.49 -18.38
C ILE A 17 -37.63 -22.77 -19.09
N ASP A 18 -36.36 -22.86 -19.49
CA ASP A 18 -35.74 -24.07 -20.03
C ASP A 18 -35.46 -25.16 -18.96
N GLY A 19 -35.94 -24.97 -17.72
CA GLY A 19 -35.78 -25.90 -16.60
C GLY A 19 -34.41 -25.85 -15.91
N LYS A 20 -33.60 -24.80 -16.17
CA LYS A 20 -32.26 -24.64 -15.60
C LYS A 20 -32.21 -23.48 -14.63
N GLU A 21 -32.19 -23.79 -13.34
CA GLU A 21 -31.87 -22.84 -12.29
C GLU A 21 -30.41 -22.39 -12.41
N ILE A 22 -30.17 -21.10 -12.23
CA ILE A 22 -28.84 -20.52 -12.35
C ILE A 22 -28.51 -19.58 -11.20
N VAL A 23 -27.21 -19.52 -10.88
CA VAL A 23 -26.58 -18.44 -10.13
C VAL A 23 -25.49 -17.86 -11.03
N ALA A 24 -25.65 -16.62 -11.44
CA ALA A 24 -24.77 -16.00 -12.42
C ALA A 24 -24.63 -14.48 -12.25
N LEU A 25 -23.59 -13.94 -12.87
CA LEU A 25 -23.43 -12.51 -13.13
C LEU A 25 -24.07 -12.19 -14.48
N TYR A 26 -25.04 -11.29 -14.50
CA TYR A 26 -25.73 -10.87 -15.70
C TYR A 26 -26.18 -9.40 -15.59
N LYS A 27 -26.80 -8.88 -16.63
CA LYS A 27 -27.45 -7.56 -16.60
C LYS A 27 -28.92 -7.75 -16.30
N ASP A 28 -29.41 -7.06 -15.27
CA ASP A 28 -30.84 -7.04 -14.96
C ASP A 28 -31.65 -6.33 -16.07
N TYR A 29 -32.96 -6.22 -15.89
CA TYR A 29 -33.83 -5.53 -16.85
C TYR A 29 -33.49 -4.03 -17.02
N ARG A 30 -32.73 -3.42 -16.09
CA ARG A 30 -32.25 -2.03 -16.14
C ARG A 30 -30.93 -1.92 -16.89
N GLY A 31 -30.31 -3.04 -17.27
CA GLY A 31 -28.97 -3.09 -17.86
C GLY A 31 -27.84 -2.98 -16.83
N VAL A 32 -28.15 -3.05 -15.53
CA VAL A 32 -27.18 -2.94 -14.42
C VAL A 32 -26.57 -4.32 -14.14
N PRO A 33 -25.24 -4.43 -13.95
CA PRO A 33 -24.62 -5.70 -13.56
C PRO A 33 -25.07 -6.13 -12.16
N VAL A 34 -25.70 -7.30 -12.07
CA VAL A 34 -26.17 -7.92 -10.84
C VAL A 34 -25.56 -9.32 -10.68
N ILE A 35 -25.48 -9.79 -9.44
CA ILE A 35 -25.38 -11.21 -9.14
C ILE A 35 -26.81 -11.65 -8.82
N GLY A 36 -27.30 -12.68 -9.49
CA GLY A 36 -28.64 -13.17 -9.22
C GLY A 36 -28.76 -14.68 -9.26
N ALA A 37 -29.73 -15.16 -8.50
CA ALA A 37 -30.15 -16.54 -8.44
C ALA A 37 -31.60 -16.65 -8.90
N SER A 38 -31.94 -17.75 -9.57
CA SER A 38 -33.29 -17.95 -10.11
C SER A 38 -33.74 -19.38 -9.85
N ILE A 39 -34.97 -19.51 -9.34
CA ILE A 39 -35.59 -20.81 -9.02
C ILE A 39 -36.99 -20.89 -9.64
N ASN A 40 -37.38 -22.11 -10.04
CA ASN A 40 -38.70 -22.35 -10.57
C ASN A 40 -39.65 -22.80 -9.45
N MET A 41 -40.84 -22.19 -9.37
CA MET A 41 -41.91 -22.58 -8.44
C MET A 41 -43.14 -23.01 -9.24
N PRO A 42 -43.11 -24.22 -9.85
CA PRO A 42 -44.15 -24.67 -10.77
C PRO A 42 -45.53 -24.81 -10.09
N GLU A 43 -45.58 -25.13 -8.80
CA GLU A 43 -46.82 -25.22 -8.02
C GLU A 43 -47.63 -23.91 -7.98
N TYR A 44 -46.95 -22.78 -8.14
CA TYR A 44 -47.55 -21.44 -8.13
C TYR A 44 -47.53 -20.76 -9.51
N GLY A 45 -46.94 -21.42 -10.52
CA GLY A 45 -46.69 -20.83 -11.84
C GLY A 45 -45.76 -19.61 -11.80
N TRP A 46 -44.87 -19.54 -10.80
CA TRP A 46 -43.98 -18.40 -10.58
C TRP A 46 -42.51 -18.77 -10.80
N ILE A 47 -41.72 -17.79 -11.24
CA ILE A 47 -40.27 -17.84 -11.22
C ILE A 47 -39.81 -16.81 -10.19
N LEU A 48 -39.07 -17.25 -9.19
CA LEU A 48 -38.50 -16.35 -8.19
C LEU A 48 -37.07 -16.01 -8.60
N ILE A 49 -36.76 -14.71 -8.65
CA ILE A 49 -35.43 -14.21 -8.94
C ILE A 49 -35.01 -13.31 -7.78
N ALA A 50 -33.85 -13.61 -7.21
CA ALA A 50 -33.19 -12.76 -6.24
C ALA A 50 -31.96 -12.12 -6.92
N GLU A 51 -31.93 -10.79 -6.98
CA GLU A 51 -30.86 -10.00 -7.59
C GLU A 51 -30.23 -9.07 -6.56
N MET A 52 -28.92 -8.91 -6.63
CA MET A 52 -28.18 -7.90 -5.88
C MET A 52 -27.21 -7.18 -6.81
N ASP A 53 -27.20 -5.86 -6.75
CA ASP A 53 -26.31 -5.03 -7.58
C ASP A 53 -24.85 -5.38 -7.29
N LYS A 54 -24.05 -5.61 -8.34
CA LYS A 54 -22.61 -5.89 -8.17
C LYS A 54 -21.90 -4.77 -7.40
N ALA A 55 -22.35 -3.53 -7.58
CA ALA A 55 -21.79 -2.39 -6.85
C ALA A 55 -21.95 -2.53 -5.32
N GLU A 56 -23.08 -3.09 -4.85
CA GLU A 56 -23.36 -3.31 -3.44
C GLU A 56 -22.52 -4.46 -2.89
N VAL A 57 -22.47 -5.60 -3.61
CA VAL A 57 -21.65 -6.76 -3.24
C VAL A 57 -20.18 -6.39 -3.06
N PHE A 58 -19.65 -5.54 -3.96
CA PHE A 58 -18.24 -5.14 -3.94
C PHE A 58 -17.97 -3.85 -3.16
N ALA A 59 -18.98 -3.16 -2.62
CA ALA A 59 -18.78 -1.92 -1.86
C ALA A 59 -17.88 -2.14 -0.63
N LEU A 60 -18.11 -3.25 0.09
CA LEU A 60 -17.30 -3.62 1.24
C LEU A 60 -15.86 -3.95 0.83
N LEU A 61 -15.69 -4.69 -0.28
CA LEU A 61 -14.36 -5.04 -0.80
C LEU A 61 -13.57 -3.82 -1.26
N LYS A 62 -14.22 -2.80 -1.84
CA LYS A 62 -13.57 -1.54 -2.21
C LYS A 62 -13.04 -0.81 -0.98
N THR A 63 -13.86 -0.72 0.06
CA THR A 63 -13.45 -0.04 1.32
C THR A 63 -12.27 -0.76 1.95
N LEU A 64 -12.34 -2.10 2.03
CA LEU A 64 -11.23 -2.92 2.54
C LEU A 64 -9.96 -2.76 1.70
N GLY A 65 -10.10 -2.73 0.37
CA GLY A 65 -8.99 -2.49 -0.55
C GLY A 65 -8.33 -1.13 -0.35
N ILE A 66 -9.11 -0.06 -0.17
CA ILE A 66 -8.58 1.28 0.12
C ILE A 66 -7.81 1.30 1.44
N VAL A 67 -8.39 0.72 2.51
CA VAL A 67 -7.73 0.62 3.82
C VAL A 67 -6.42 -0.18 3.71
N ALA A 68 -6.44 -1.31 3.00
CA ALA A 68 -5.25 -2.13 2.78
C ALA A 68 -4.17 -1.38 1.98
N CYS A 69 -4.56 -0.61 0.95
CA CYS A 69 -3.62 0.22 0.19
C CYS A 69 -3.01 1.34 1.04
N ILE A 70 -3.81 2.01 1.88
CA ILE A 70 -3.30 3.06 2.78
C ILE A 70 -2.33 2.47 3.79
N LEU A 71 -2.69 1.36 4.44
CA LEU A 71 -1.83 0.68 5.40
C LEU A 71 -0.54 0.19 4.74
N GLY A 72 -0.66 -0.50 3.60
CA GLY A 72 0.49 -1.00 2.84
C GLY A 72 1.42 0.14 2.39
N GLY A 73 0.87 1.22 1.85
CA GLY A 73 1.62 2.40 1.45
C GLY A 73 2.32 3.09 2.62
N THR A 74 1.63 3.21 3.76
CA THR A 74 2.20 3.80 4.98
C THR A 74 3.34 2.95 5.53
N CYS A 75 3.17 1.63 5.59
CA CYS A 75 4.23 0.70 6.01
C CYS A 75 5.44 0.77 5.08
N ALA A 76 5.22 0.78 3.76
CA ALA A 76 6.30 0.89 2.79
C ALA A 76 7.07 2.21 2.94
N ALA A 77 6.35 3.33 3.09
CA ALA A 77 6.96 4.63 3.33
C ALA A 77 7.75 4.67 4.65
N ALA A 78 7.22 4.06 5.72
CA ALA A 78 7.91 3.97 7.00
C ALA A 78 9.22 3.17 6.91
N VAL A 79 9.21 2.03 6.22
CA VAL A 79 10.42 1.21 6.02
C VAL A 79 11.48 1.96 5.20
N VAL A 80 11.07 2.60 4.09
CA VAL A 80 11.99 3.42 3.29
C VAL A 80 12.53 4.59 4.11
N GLY A 81 11.67 5.29 4.85
CA GLY A 81 12.05 6.39 5.72
C GLY A 81 13.05 5.97 6.80
N ALA A 82 12.80 4.84 7.47
CA ALA A 82 13.70 4.27 8.47
C ALA A 82 15.06 3.88 7.85
N GLY A 83 15.06 3.30 6.65
CA GLY A 83 16.29 2.95 5.93
C GLY A 83 17.11 4.19 5.56
N VAL A 84 16.47 5.23 5.00
CA VAL A 84 17.14 6.50 4.69
C VAL A 84 17.69 7.16 5.95
N PHE A 85 16.89 7.19 7.02
CA PHE A 85 17.31 7.72 8.31
C PHE A 85 18.56 6.98 8.82
N PHE A 86 18.55 5.65 8.85
CA PHE A 86 19.69 4.84 9.30
C PHE A 86 20.97 5.08 8.47
N VAL A 87 20.83 5.21 7.15
CA VAL A 87 21.97 5.51 6.27
C VAL A 87 22.58 6.87 6.60
N VAL A 88 21.74 7.89 6.79
CA VAL A 88 22.21 9.25 7.06
C VAL A 88 22.72 9.40 8.49
N SER A 89 22.07 8.78 9.47
CA SER A 89 22.39 8.93 10.88
C SER A 89 23.56 8.08 11.34
N THR A 90 23.81 6.95 10.67
CA THR A 90 24.75 5.94 11.18
C THR A 90 25.72 5.48 10.10
N SER A 91 25.24 4.95 8.99
CA SER A 91 26.15 4.36 7.98
C SER A 91 27.10 5.39 7.36
N ARG A 92 26.60 6.57 6.96
CA ARG A 92 27.41 7.63 6.35
C ARG A 92 28.49 8.18 7.29
N PRO A 93 28.19 8.63 8.52
CA PRO A 93 29.22 9.10 9.45
C PRO A 93 30.33 8.07 9.72
N ILE A 94 29.97 6.78 9.85
CA ILE A 94 30.96 5.70 10.07
C ILE A 94 31.87 5.55 8.85
N LEU A 95 31.31 5.60 7.63
CA LEU A 95 32.07 5.60 6.38
C LEU A 95 32.99 6.81 6.27
N ASP A 96 32.52 8.00 6.63
CA ASP A 96 33.29 9.24 6.60
C ASP A 96 34.48 9.17 7.57
N LEU A 97 34.27 8.69 8.80
CA LEU A 97 35.31 8.42 9.79
C LEU A 97 36.33 7.38 9.31
N THR A 98 35.85 6.31 8.67
CA THR A 98 36.70 5.25 8.12
C THR A 98 37.60 5.82 7.01
N ASN A 99 37.03 6.63 6.11
CA ASN A 99 37.78 7.27 5.04
C ASN A 99 38.77 8.31 5.58
N ALA A 100 38.38 9.08 6.59
CA ALA A 100 39.26 10.03 7.27
C ALA A 100 40.48 9.33 7.88
N THR A 101 40.25 8.21 8.57
CA THR A 101 41.32 7.40 9.17
C THR A 101 42.28 6.87 8.11
N LYS A 102 41.77 6.40 6.96
CA LYS A 102 42.62 5.95 5.84
C LYS A 102 43.48 7.07 5.28
N ARG A 103 42.94 8.28 5.12
CA ARG A 103 43.70 9.45 4.65
C ARG A 103 44.76 9.89 5.65
N PHE A 104 44.42 9.88 6.94
CA PHE A 104 45.36 10.16 8.02
C PHE A 104 46.53 9.18 8.01
N ALA A 105 46.26 7.87 7.86
CA ALA A 105 47.30 6.85 7.73
C ALA A 105 48.14 7.00 6.44
N GLY A 106 47.59 7.62 5.40
CA GLY A 106 48.27 7.96 4.15
C GLY A 106 49.13 9.22 4.21
N GLY A 107 49.19 9.91 5.35
CA GLY A 107 50.02 11.11 5.56
C GLY A 107 49.26 12.44 5.50
N GLU A 108 47.94 12.43 5.27
CA GLU A 108 47.11 13.65 5.29
C GLU A 108 46.65 13.99 6.72
N LEU A 109 47.58 14.47 7.56
CA LEU A 109 47.35 14.69 9.01
C LEU A 109 46.40 15.87 9.32
N ASP A 110 46.25 16.81 8.37
CA ASP A 110 45.40 17.99 8.52
C ASP A 110 43.93 17.75 8.15
N TYR A 111 43.58 16.54 7.66
CA TYR A 111 42.19 16.24 7.34
C TYR A 111 41.31 16.18 8.60
N ARG A 112 40.11 16.73 8.52
CA ARG A 112 39.13 16.78 9.63
C ARG A 112 37.78 16.25 9.19
N VAL A 113 37.12 15.52 10.09
CA VAL A 113 35.75 15.02 9.90
C VAL A 113 34.77 16.08 10.38
N LYS A 114 33.71 16.33 9.61
CA LYS A 114 32.63 17.21 10.05
C LYS A 114 31.88 16.57 11.21
N ILE A 115 31.75 17.30 12.31
CA ILE A 115 30.93 16.88 13.45
C ILE A 115 29.49 17.32 13.15
N ALA A 116 28.63 16.36 12.84
CA ALA A 116 27.20 16.59 12.57
C ALA A 116 26.28 15.97 13.64
N HIS A 117 26.85 15.24 14.60
CA HIS A 117 26.14 14.46 15.60
C HIS A 117 26.51 14.90 17.02
N GLU A 118 25.54 14.84 17.93
CA GLU A 118 25.71 15.10 19.36
C GLU A 118 25.76 13.80 20.20
N ASP A 119 25.77 12.65 19.53
CA ASP A 119 25.83 11.30 20.11
C ASP A 119 27.28 10.74 20.14
N GLU A 120 27.41 9.44 20.39
CA GLU A 120 28.70 8.72 20.44
C GLU A 120 29.47 8.79 19.11
N ILE A 121 28.79 8.89 17.97
CA ILE A 121 29.43 9.08 16.66
C ILE A 121 30.02 10.50 16.57
N GLY A 122 29.31 11.47 17.13
CA GLY A 122 29.81 12.83 17.31
C GLY A 122 31.05 12.92 18.19
N ASP A 123 31.04 12.22 19.33
CA ASP A 123 32.18 12.14 20.24
C ASP A 123 33.39 11.46 19.60
N LEU A 124 33.16 10.43 18.80
CA LEU A 124 34.22 9.77 18.04
C LEU A 124 34.83 10.72 16.99
N ALA A 125 34.00 11.49 16.27
CA ALA A 125 34.48 12.49 15.33
C ALA A 125 35.28 13.62 16.01
N ARG A 126 34.83 14.09 17.19
CA ARG A 126 35.56 15.05 18.03
C ARG A 126 36.93 14.49 18.44
N SER A 127 36.95 13.25 18.91
CA SER A 127 38.18 12.57 19.35
C SER A 127 39.16 12.38 18.21
N PHE A 128 38.68 11.97 17.03
CA PHE A 128 39.51 11.87 15.82
C PHE A 128 40.15 13.22 15.45
N ASN A 129 39.36 14.29 15.41
CA ASN A 129 39.86 15.62 15.07
C ASN A 129 40.90 16.16 16.06
N ALA A 130 40.80 15.76 17.34
CA ALA A 130 41.76 16.16 18.37
C ALA A 130 43.15 15.50 18.18
N ILE A 131 43.19 14.26 17.66
CA ILE A 131 44.44 13.55 17.36
C ILE A 131 45.21 14.24 16.23
N GLY A 132 44.49 14.77 15.23
CA GLY A 132 45.13 15.46 14.10
C GLY A 132 45.75 16.82 14.41
N GLY A 133 45.63 17.33 15.65
CA GLY A 133 46.21 18.60 16.10
C GLY A 133 45.21 19.76 16.17
N LYS A 134 45.40 20.64 17.17
CA LYS A 134 44.63 21.90 17.31
C LYS A 134 44.95 22.85 16.15
N PRO A 135 43.98 23.65 15.67
CA PRO A 135 44.30 24.75 14.75
C PRO A 135 45.36 25.65 15.41
N GLU A 136 46.42 25.96 14.67
CA GLU A 136 47.30 27.07 15.02
C GLU A 136 46.42 28.32 15.13
N GLY A 137 46.39 28.91 16.32
CA GLY A 137 45.72 30.19 16.54
C GLY A 137 46.50 31.30 15.83
N PRO A 138 45.84 32.39 15.40
CA PRO A 138 46.57 33.51 14.83
C PRO A 138 47.43 34.17 15.92
N ASP A 139 48.71 34.36 15.60
CA ASP A 139 49.67 35.19 16.35
C ASP A 139 49.19 36.65 16.50
#